data_AF-A0A5C7PJ70-F1
#
_entry.id   AF-A0A5C7PJ70-F1
#
_cell.length_a   1.000
_cell.length_b   1.000
_cell.length_c   1.000
_cell.angle_alpha   90.00
_cell.angle_beta   90.00
_cell.angle_gamma   90.00
#
_symmetry.space_group_name_H-M   'P 1'
#
loop_
_entity.id
_entity.type
_entity.pdbx_description
1 polymer ?
#
loop_
_entity_poly.entity_id
_entity_poly.type
_entity_poly.pdbx_seq_one_letter_code
_entity_poly.pdbx_strand_id
1 'polypeptide(L)'
;MAFRPAAKPSSKKESSVWAKIAEAKEFKSGVHITPGKYKFEVQRMIMQAGHKGVCFIAELLVLESTKTEAAYEPNPKGSTASFVVNLTKNEYGAGNVKSFVKAVAGLHDEAFDPDLTYGEYCAAGLEDGEPRRDIDPKTSMLVVFENDMEWATGESQPFGPQKNPDGTSNPGRIVLCNAHSQAKKDKPTEIYTRCNWSQAE
;
A
#
# COMPACT_ATOMS: atom_id res chain seq x y z
N MET A 1 -37.84 -33.82 27.68
CA MET A 1 -36.86 -32.72 27.47
C MET A 1 -36.47 -32.71 26.00
N ALA A 2 -36.78 -31.64 25.27
CA ALA A 2 -36.49 -31.56 23.84
C ALA A 2 -35.03 -31.15 23.61
N PHE A 3 -34.26 -31.99 22.94
CA PHE A 3 -32.90 -31.68 22.49
C PHE A 3 -32.97 -30.59 21.41
N ARG A 4 -32.36 -29.43 21.69
CA ARG A 4 -32.10 -28.42 20.66
C ARG A 4 -30.88 -28.87 19.84
N PRO A 5 -30.95 -28.92 18.49
CA PRO A 5 -29.76 -29.17 17.70
C PRO A 5 -28.82 -27.97 17.78
N ALA A 6 -27.51 -28.25 17.90
CA ALA A 6 -26.46 -27.25 17.89
C ALA A 6 -26.52 -26.44 16.57
N ALA A 7 -26.38 -25.13 16.68
CA ALA A 7 -26.30 -24.24 15.52
C ALA A 7 -25.12 -24.67 14.64
N LYS A 8 -25.37 -24.88 13.33
CA LYS A 8 -24.30 -25.12 12.36
C LYS A 8 -23.35 -23.92 12.34
N PRO A 9 -22.02 -24.12 12.36
CA PRO A 9 -21.07 -23.03 12.18
C PRO A 9 -21.30 -22.43 10.79
N SER A 10 -21.61 -21.13 10.72
CA SER A 10 -21.79 -20.45 9.43
C SER A 10 -20.42 -20.33 8.77
N SER A 11 -20.17 -21.16 7.75
CA SER A 11 -18.89 -21.24 7.02
C SER A 11 -18.67 -20.09 6.02
N LYS A 12 -19.14 -18.87 6.31
CA LYS A 12 -18.66 -17.70 5.58
C LYS A 12 -17.29 -17.36 6.16
N LYS A 13 -16.25 -17.94 5.58
CA LYS A 13 -14.86 -17.50 5.76
C LYS A 13 -14.88 -16.00 5.43
N GLU A 14 -14.75 -15.13 6.42
CA GLU A 14 -14.61 -13.70 6.15
C GLU A 14 -13.40 -13.55 5.23
N SER A 15 -13.59 -12.94 4.06
CA SER A 15 -12.47 -12.68 3.15
C SER A 15 -11.44 -11.86 3.91
N SER A 16 -10.19 -12.34 3.92
CA SER A 16 -9.10 -11.64 4.59
C SER A 16 -9.04 -10.20 4.06
N VAL A 17 -8.56 -9.27 4.89
CA VAL A 17 -8.37 -7.88 4.46
C VAL A 17 -7.51 -7.82 3.17
N TRP A 18 -6.62 -8.80 2.98
CA TRP A 18 -5.80 -8.97 1.78
C TRP A 18 -6.57 -9.42 0.54
N ALA A 19 -7.49 -10.38 0.66
CA ALA A 19 -8.39 -10.74 -0.44
C ALA A 19 -9.19 -9.52 -0.92
N LYS A 20 -9.62 -8.67 0.03
CA LYS A 20 -10.29 -7.40 -0.28
C LYS A 20 -9.38 -6.37 -0.95
N ILE A 21 -8.07 -6.38 -0.66
CA ILE A 21 -7.07 -5.52 -1.31
C ILE A 21 -6.75 -6.01 -2.73
N ALA A 22 -6.59 -7.32 -2.92
CA ALA A 22 -6.29 -7.93 -4.21
C ALA A 22 -7.41 -7.67 -5.24
N GLU A 23 -8.67 -7.78 -4.82
CA GLU A 23 -9.87 -7.62 -5.68
C GLU A 23 -10.31 -6.16 -5.91
N ALA A 24 -9.76 -5.19 -5.16
CA ALA A 24 -10.26 -3.81 -5.16
C ALA A 24 -9.63 -2.90 -6.22
N LYS A 25 -10.43 -1.93 -6.69
CA LYS A 25 -10.00 -0.79 -7.54
C LYS A 25 -9.66 0.44 -6.69
N GLU A 26 -8.68 1.23 -7.11
CA GLU A 26 -7.95 2.22 -6.30
C GLU A 26 -8.72 3.53 -6.01
N PHE A 27 -9.02 3.93 -4.75
CA PHE A 27 -9.30 5.35 -4.35
C PHE A 27 -9.38 5.79 -2.83
N LYS A 28 -8.52 6.74 -2.40
CA LYS A 28 -8.22 7.52 -1.15
C LYS A 28 -8.32 6.99 0.31
N SER A 29 -7.41 7.43 1.19
CA SER A 29 -7.63 8.38 2.33
C SER A 29 -6.24 8.81 2.89
N GLY A 30 -6.13 9.83 3.77
CA GLY A 30 -4.88 10.53 4.11
C GLY A 30 -4.48 10.69 5.58
N VAL A 31 -3.24 11.13 5.83
CA VAL A 31 -2.92 12.52 6.24
C VAL A 31 -2.49 13.23 4.93
N HIS A 32 -2.29 14.54 4.92
CA HIS A 32 -2.42 15.33 3.70
C HIS A 32 -1.13 15.46 2.90
N ILE A 33 -1.06 14.67 1.82
CA ILE A 33 -0.26 15.00 0.64
C ILE A 33 -1.03 16.09 -0.12
N THR A 34 -0.45 17.27 -0.25
CA THR A 34 -1.03 18.35 -1.07
C THR A 34 -0.69 18.12 -2.55
N PRO A 35 -1.47 18.65 -3.51
CA PRO A 35 -1.16 18.50 -4.92
C PRO A 35 0.29 18.91 -5.27
N GLY A 36 0.98 18.03 -5.99
CA GLY A 36 2.40 18.13 -6.31
C GLY A 36 2.97 16.81 -6.84
N LYS A 37 4.17 16.86 -7.43
CA LYS A 37 4.99 15.68 -7.73
C LYS A 37 6.00 15.49 -6.63
N TYR A 38 6.18 14.26 -6.15
CA TYR A 38 7.01 13.96 -5.00
C TYR A 38 7.93 12.78 -5.23
N LYS A 39 9.08 12.82 -4.56
CA LYS A 39 9.90 11.67 -4.21
C LYS A 39 9.81 11.50 -2.70
N PHE A 40 9.32 10.35 -2.25
CA PHE A 40 9.13 10.04 -0.83
C PHE A 40 10.03 8.90 -0.41
N GLU A 41 10.52 8.95 0.81
CA GLU A 41 11.04 7.78 1.51
C GLU A 41 9.96 7.26 2.46
N VAL A 42 9.61 5.98 2.35
CA VAL A 42 8.66 5.35 3.26
C VAL A 42 9.35 5.09 4.60
N GLN A 43 8.95 5.85 5.63
CA GLN A 43 9.53 5.76 6.97
C GLN A 43 8.89 4.66 7.79
N ARG A 44 7.57 4.48 7.63
CA ARG A 44 6.79 3.55 8.46
C ARG A 44 5.49 3.16 7.78
N MET A 45 5.04 1.93 8.02
CA MET A 45 3.74 1.44 7.59
C MET A 45 3.03 0.75 8.77
N ILE A 46 1.73 1.01 8.94
CA ILE A 46 0.97 0.57 10.12
C ILE A 46 -0.44 0.18 9.68
N MET A 47 -0.92 -0.96 10.18
CA MET A 47 -2.34 -1.27 10.20
C MET A 47 -2.88 -1.11 11.63
N GLN A 48 -3.73 -0.10 11.84
CA GLN A 48 -4.31 0.19 13.15
C GLN A 48 -5.80 -0.09 13.15
N ALA A 49 -6.24 -1.00 14.01
CA ALA A 49 -7.64 -1.17 14.35
C ALA A 49 -8.06 -0.08 15.35
N GLY A 50 -9.12 0.67 15.03
CA GLY A 50 -9.69 1.67 15.94
C GLY A 50 -11.21 1.62 15.98
N HIS A 51 -11.81 2.46 16.82
CA HIS A 51 -13.28 2.54 16.96
C HIS A 51 -14.00 2.83 15.62
N LYS A 52 -13.31 3.46 14.66
CA LYS A 52 -13.88 3.82 13.35
C LYS A 52 -13.54 2.82 12.23
N GLY A 53 -13.03 1.64 12.58
CA GLY A 53 -12.59 0.60 11.63
C GLY A 53 -11.08 0.45 11.58
N VAL A 54 -10.61 -0.34 10.62
CA VAL A 54 -9.19 -0.60 10.36
C VAL A 54 -8.66 0.47 9.41
N CYS A 55 -7.57 1.12 9.80
CA CYS A 55 -6.85 2.09 8.98
C CYS A 55 -5.47 1.54 8.61
N PHE A 56 -5.10 1.68 7.35
CA PHE A 56 -3.73 1.61 6.89
C PHE A 56 -3.11 3.01 6.97
N ILE A 57 -1.89 3.14 7.48
CA ILE A 57 -1.17 4.42 7.61
C ILE A 57 0.27 4.19 7.12
N ALA A 58 0.71 4.98 6.14
CA ALA A 58 2.11 5.07 5.75
C ALA A 58 2.65 6.47 6.10
N GLU A 59 3.76 6.55 6.84
CA GLU A 59 4.48 7.80 7.13
C GLU A 59 5.61 7.97 6.13
N LEU A 60 5.73 9.16 5.55
CA LEU A 60 6.56 9.45 4.39
C LEU A 60 7.43 10.68 4.66
N LEU A 61 8.73 10.58 4.38
CA LEU A 61 9.63 11.73 4.35
C LEU A 61 9.67 12.31 2.94
N VAL A 62 9.41 13.62 2.80
CA VAL A 62 9.50 14.32 1.51
C VAL A 62 10.97 14.52 1.15
N LEU A 63 11.48 13.75 0.18
CA LEU A 63 12.83 13.93 -0.35
C LEU A 63 12.90 15.04 -1.40
N GLU A 64 11.89 15.08 -2.27
CA GLU A 64 11.73 16.09 -3.31
C GLU A 64 10.25 16.41 -3.49
N SER A 65 9.94 17.67 -3.81
CA SER A 65 8.59 18.09 -4.16
C SER A 65 8.61 19.16 -5.26
N THR A 66 7.66 19.06 -6.19
CA THR A 66 7.47 20.00 -7.30
C THR A 66 6.01 20.42 -7.35
N LYS A 67 5.76 21.72 -7.37
CA LYS A 67 4.41 22.28 -7.51
C LYS A 67 3.85 21.94 -8.88
N THR A 68 2.59 21.49 -8.93
CA THR A 68 1.88 21.14 -10.17
C THR A 68 0.63 21.98 -10.40
N GLU A 69 0.00 22.49 -9.35
CA GLU A 69 -1.25 23.25 -9.43
C GLU A 69 -1.06 24.63 -8.78
N ALA A 70 -1.52 25.69 -9.45
CA ALA A 70 -1.29 27.07 -8.98
C ALA A 70 -1.88 27.35 -7.58
N ALA A 71 -3.02 26.73 -7.27
CA ALA A 71 -3.79 26.94 -6.03
C ALA A 71 -3.21 26.24 -4.81
N TYR A 72 -2.25 25.32 -4.97
CA TYR A 72 -1.76 24.48 -3.88
C TYR A 72 -0.24 24.53 -3.80
N GLU A 73 0.29 24.77 -2.61
CA GLU A 73 1.71 24.56 -2.34
C GLU A 73 1.95 23.09 -1.95
N PRO A 74 2.97 22.43 -2.53
CA PRO A 74 3.31 21.07 -2.17
C PRO A 74 3.87 21.00 -0.74
N ASN A 75 3.82 19.82 -0.12
CA ASN A 75 4.51 19.60 1.15
C ASN A 75 6.02 19.92 0.96
N PRO A 76 6.64 20.66 1.90
CA PRO A 76 8.03 21.08 1.74
C PRO A 76 8.99 19.90 1.88
N LYS A 77 10.09 19.95 1.13
CA LYS A 77 11.21 19.01 1.27
C LYS A 77 11.68 18.95 2.73
N GLY A 78 11.94 17.74 3.22
CA GLY A 78 12.37 17.47 4.60
C GLY A 78 11.21 17.40 5.61
N SER A 79 9.97 17.69 5.21
CA SER A 79 8.80 17.47 6.07
C SER A 79 8.29 16.03 5.98
N THR A 80 7.45 15.67 6.96
CA THR A 80 6.74 14.41 6.99
C THR A 80 5.32 14.58 6.44
N ALA A 81 4.92 13.70 5.54
CA ALA A 81 3.54 13.50 5.12
C ALA A 81 3.08 12.11 5.60
N SER A 82 1.78 11.85 5.61
CA SER A 82 1.29 10.48 5.81
C SER A 82 0.19 10.16 4.82
N PHE A 83 0.10 8.94 4.36
CA PHE A 83 -0.96 8.43 3.51
C PHE A 83 -1.80 7.47 4.35
N VAL A 84 -3.06 7.78 4.64
CA VAL A 84 -3.86 6.95 5.57
C VAL A 84 -5.23 6.54 5.08
N VAL A 85 -5.39 5.26 4.83
CA VAL A 85 -6.57 4.72 4.20
C VAL A 85 -7.46 3.97 5.19
N ASN A 86 -8.72 4.40 5.38
CA ASN A 86 -9.68 3.64 6.18
C ASN A 86 -10.26 2.48 5.35
N LEU A 87 -9.82 1.26 5.63
CA LEU A 87 -10.18 0.04 4.91
C LEU A 87 -11.61 -0.46 5.22
N THR A 88 -12.23 0.02 6.30
CA THR A 88 -13.58 -0.40 6.69
C THR A 88 -14.66 0.52 6.13
N LYS A 89 -14.40 1.82 6.04
CA LYS A 89 -15.37 2.84 5.62
C LYS A 89 -15.18 3.31 4.20
N ASN A 90 -13.97 3.20 3.65
CA ASN A 90 -13.74 3.54 2.26
C ASN A 90 -13.86 2.30 1.38
N GLU A 91 -14.90 2.26 0.57
CA GLU A 91 -15.15 1.23 -0.44
C GLU A 91 -13.95 1.02 -1.38
N TYR A 92 -13.23 2.09 -1.70
CA TYR A 92 -12.05 2.07 -2.58
C TYR A 92 -10.74 2.09 -1.79
N GLY A 93 -10.80 2.01 -0.46
CA GLY A 93 -9.64 2.10 0.42
C GLY A 93 -8.59 1.05 0.07
N ALA A 94 -9.05 -0.19 -0.07
CA ALA A 94 -8.20 -1.34 -0.32
C ALA A 94 -7.39 -1.20 -1.63
N GLY A 95 -7.98 -0.67 -2.70
CA GLY A 95 -7.25 -0.47 -3.95
C GLY A 95 -6.17 0.62 -3.87
N ASN A 96 -6.28 1.65 -3.02
CA ASN A 96 -5.14 2.59 -2.89
C ASN A 96 -3.97 1.98 -2.18
N VAL A 97 -4.27 1.15 -1.19
CA VAL A 97 -3.23 0.42 -0.49
C VAL A 97 -2.54 -0.48 -1.50
N LYS A 98 -3.29 -1.16 -2.38
CA LYS A 98 -2.72 -1.90 -3.52
C LYS A 98 -1.79 -1.04 -4.38
N SER A 99 -2.25 0.12 -4.85
CA SER A 99 -1.47 1.08 -5.66
C SER A 99 -0.16 1.51 -4.98
N PHE A 100 -0.25 1.87 -3.69
CA PHE A 100 0.90 2.28 -2.89
C PHE A 100 1.88 1.12 -2.71
N VAL A 101 1.39 -0.07 -2.37
CA VAL A 101 2.26 -1.22 -2.13
C VAL A 101 2.95 -1.67 -3.42
N LYS A 102 2.27 -1.63 -4.57
CA LYS A 102 2.91 -1.86 -5.87
C LYS A 102 4.11 -0.95 -6.10
N ALA A 103 3.95 0.34 -5.82
CA ALA A 103 5.04 1.31 -5.96
C ALA A 103 6.20 1.04 -4.98
N VAL A 104 5.90 0.59 -3.76
CA VAL A 104 6.92 0.23 -2.75
C VAL A 104 7.68 -1.04 -3.13
N ALA A 105 6.97 -2.05 -3.63
CA ALA A 105 7.52 -3.38 -3.93
C ALA A 105 8.06 -3.52 -5.36
N GLY A 106 7.69 -2.62 -6.28
CA GLY A 106 8.05 -2.71 -7.69
C GLY A 106 7.35 -3.87 -8.41
N LEU A 107 6.05 -4.04 -8.15
CA LEU A 107 5.26 -5.18 -8.64
C LEU A 107 4.14 -4.72 -9.58
N HIS A 108 3.84 -5.57 -10.57
CA HIS A 108 2.74 -5.38 -11.53
C HIS A 108 1.40 -5.87 -10.96
N ASP A 109 0.31 -5.61 -11.69
CA ASP A 109 -1.05 -5.97 -11.30
C ASP A 109 -1.25 -7.47 -11.10
N GLU A 110 -0.60 -8.25 -11.97
CA GLU A 110 -0.61 -9.71 -12.03
C GLU A 110 0.00 -10.34 -10.77
N ALA A 111 0.91 -9.65 -10.08
CA ALA A 111 1.51 -10.12 -8.82
C ALA A 111 0.48 -10.30 -7.69
N PHE A 112 -0.72 -9.75 -7.83
CA PHE A 112 -1.79 -9.84 -6.83
C PHE A 112 -2.79 -10.96 -7.14
N ASP A 113 -2.55 -11.75 -8.19
CA ASP A 113 -3.29 -12.96 -8.44
C ASP A 113 -2.93 -14.01 -7.36
N PRO A 114 -3.91 -14.52 -6.58
CA PRO A 114 -3.65 -15.48 -5.51
C PRO A 114 -3.08 -16.82 -6.01
N ASP A 115 -3.31 -17.14 -7.29
CA ASP A 115 -2.93 -18.43 -7.88
C ASP A 115 -1.61 -18.35 -8.66
N LEU A 116 -1.11 -17.14 -8.95
CA LEU A 116 0.15 -16.97 -9.68
C LEU A 116 1.36 -17.25 -8.78
N THR A 117 2.25 -18.12 -9.22
CA THR A 117 3.52 -18.38 -8.53
C THR A 117 4.62 -17.41 -8.95
N TYR A 118 5.63 -17.22 -8.10
CA TYR A 118 6.78 -16.37 -8.41
C TYR A 118 7.52 -16.83 -9.67
N GLY A 119 7.67 -18.14 -9.87
CA GLY A 119 8.28 -18.69 -11.08
C GLY A 119 7.49 -18.38 -12.36
N GLU A 120 6.16 -18.45 -12.30
CA GLU A 120 5.29 -18.08 -13.43
C GLU A 120 5.34 -16.57 -13.70
N TYR A 121 5.38 -15.76 -12.65
CA TYR A 121 5.51 -14.30 -12.75
C TYR A 121 6.83 -13.89 -13.42
N CYS A 122 7.96 -14.46 -12.98
CA CYS A 122 9.26 -14.24 -13.61
C CYS A 122 9.30 -14.73 -15.07
N ALA A 123 8.74 -15.92 -15.35
CA ALA A 123 8.72 -16.48 -16.69
C ALA A 123 7.88 -15.64 -17.68
N ALA A 124 6.87 -14.94 -17.17
CA ALA A 124 6.05 -14.00 -17.94
C ALA A 124 6.75 -12.66 -18.21
N GLY A 125 7.95 -12.42 -17.63
CA GLY A 125 8.69 -11.17 -17.79
C GLY A 125 8.03 -9.99 -17.09
N LEU A 126 7.28 -10.24 -16.02
CA LEU A 126 6.55 -9.22 -15.26
C LEU A 126 7.38 -8.65 -14.10
N GLU A 127 8.62 -9.08 -13.92
CA GLU A 127 9.52 -8.56 -12.89
C GLU A 127 10.29 -7.34 -13.40
N ASP A 128 10.28 -6.24 -12.65
CA ASP A 128 11.01 -5.00 -12.98
C ASP A 128 12.50 -5.06 -12.57
N GLY A 129 13.08 -6.27 -12.45
CA GLY A 129 14.44 -6.49 -11.94
C GLY A 129 14.96 -7.92 -12.12
N GLU A 130 16.10 -8.21 -11.50
CA GLU A 130 16.70 -9.56 -11.52
C GLU A 130 15.93 -10.52 -10.60
N PRO A 131 15.63 -11.76 -11.06
CA PRO A 131 14.95 -12.75 -10.25
C PRO A 131 15.66 -13.03 -8.91
N ARG A 132 14.91 -12.85 -7.83
CA ARG A 132 15.26 -13.19 -6.46
C ARG A 132 15.53 -14.69 -6.34
N ARG A 133 16.80 -15.05 -6.18
CA ARG A 133 17.26 -16.44 -6.06
C ARG A 133 16.96 -17.06 -4.68
N ASP A 134 16.58 -16.23 -3.72
CA ASP A 134 16.21 -16.62 -2.36
C ASP A 134 14.75 -17.11 -2.24
N ILE A 135 13.93 -16.93 -3.28
CA ILE A 135 12.51 -17.33 -3.28
C ILE A 135 12.36 -18.67 -4.03
N ASP A 136 11.65 -19.62 -3.41
CA ASP A 136 11.22 -20.84 -4.12
C ASP A 136 10.25 -20.44 -5.25
N PRO A 137 10.53 -20.78 -6.53
CA PRO A 137 9.67 -20.46 -7.67
C PRO A 137 8.22 -20.93 -7.54
N LYS A 138 7.94 -21.92 -6.68
CA LYS A 138 6.58 -22.43 -6.42
C LYS A 138 5.81 -21.65 -5.37
N THR A 139 6.45 -20.69 -4.70
CA THR A 139 5.80 -19.80 -3.74
C THR A 139 4.79 -18.93 -4.50
N SER A 140 3.57 -18.81 -3.98
CA SER A 140 2.60 -17.89 -4.58
C SER A 140 3.07 -16.45 -4.44
N MET A 141 2.79 -15.61 -5.44
CA MET A 141 3.10 -14.18 -5.40
C MET A 141 2.46 -13.50 -4.20
N LEU A 142 1.25 -13.94 -3.81
CA LEU A 142 0.59 -13.49 -2.60
C LEU A 142 1.42 -13.75 -1.34
N VAL A 143 2.08 -14.90 -1.21
CA VAL A 143 2.91 -15.22 -0.04
C VAL A 143 4.24 -14.47 -0.07
N VAL A 144 4.85 -14.28 -1.25
CA VAL A 144 6.03 -13.43 -1.40
C VAL A 144 5.72 -12.00 -0.99
N PHE A 145 4.60 -11.48 -1.48
CA PHE A 145 4.06 -10.19 -1.10
C PHE A 145 3.79 -10.11 0.39
N GLU A 146 3.11 -11.10 0.98
CA GLU A 146 2.81 -11.13 2.41
C GLU A 146 4.09 -11.15 3.24
N ASN A 147 5.17 -11.83 2.82
CA ASN A 147 6.47 -11.78 3.50
C ASN A 147 7.15 -10.41 3.37
N ASP A 148 7.21 -9.86 2.16
CA ASP A 148 7.82 -8.53 1.92
C ASP A 148 7.02 -7.42 2.65
N MET A 149 5.73 -7.65 2.88
CA MET A 149 4.80 -6.78 3.57
C MET A 149 4.50 -7.19 5.02
N GLU A 150 5.05 -8.30 5.52
CA GLU A 150 4.82 -8.79 6.89
C GLU A 150 5.26 -7.71 7.89
N TRP A 151 6.27 -6.94 7.47
CA TRP A 151 6.83 -5.78 8.17
C TRP A 151 5.87 -4.59 8.30
N ALA A 152 4.75 -4.57 7.56
CA ALA A 152 3.68 -3.56 7.66
C ALA A 152 2.51 -4.02 8.56
N THR A 153 2.53 -5.26 9.05
CA THR A 153 1.48 -5.82 9.91
C THR A 153 1.92 -5.91 11.37
N GLY A 154 1.14 -5.32 12.28
CA GLY A 154 1.42 -5.34 13.72
C GLY A 154 1.89 -4.01 14.31
N GLU A 155 2.75 -4.09 15.32
CA GLU A 155 3.34 -2.91 15.96
C GLU A 155 4.14 -2.07 14.97
N SER A 156 4.21 -0.76 15.24
CA SER A 156 5.11 0.22 14.65
C SER A 156 6.52 -0.28 14.27
N GLN A 157 6.71 -0.94 13.13
CA GLN A 157 8.07 -1.28 12.69
C GLN A 157 8.56 -0.24 11.67
N PRO A 158 9.76 0.35 11.86
CA PRO A 158 10.31 1.31 10.92
C PRO A 158 10.56 0.64 9.57
N PHE A 159 10.00 1.23 8.51
CA PHE A 159 10.20 0.86 7.11
C PHE A 159 11.40 1.61 6.49
N GLY A 160 11.93 2.59 7.24
CA GLY A 160 13.05 3.45 6.89
C GLY A 160 14.43 2.78 7.01
N PRO A 161 15.53 3.57 6.98
CA PRO A 161 16.85 3.04 6.69
C PRO A 161 17.30 2.00 7.72
N GLN A 162 17.55 0.77 7.27
CA GLN A 162 18.11 -0.27 8.12
C GLN A 162 19.63 -0.20 8.09
N LYS A 163 20.24 -0.24 9.28
CA LYS A 163 21.66 -0.55 9.39
C LYS A 163 21.87 -2.01 9.08
N ASN A 164 22.55 -2.28 7.98
CA ASN A 164 23.06 -3.58 7.63
C ASN A 164 24.07 -4.06 8.71
N PRO A 165 24.30 -5.37 8.85
CA PRO A 165 25.29 -5.92 9.80
C PRO A 165 26.71 -5.39 9.58
N ASP A 166 27.01 -4.85 8.41
CA ASP A 166 28.28 -4.23 8.02
C ASP A 166 28.36 -2.72 8.35
N GLY A 167 27.32 -2.15 8.96
CA GLY A 167 27.26 -0.73 9.33
C GLY A 167 26.83 0.21 8.22
N THR A 168 26.54 -0.28 7.01
CA THR A 168 25.93 0.50 5.93
C THR A 168 24.44 0.71 6.18
N SER A 169 23.85 1.78 5.65
CA SER A 169 22.39 1.99 5.72
C SER A 169 21.78 1.70 4.36
N ASN A 170 20.83 0.77 4.28
CA ASN A 170 19.95 0.72 3.12
C ASN A 170 18.99 1.91 3.23
N PRO A 171 18.86 2.79 2.22
CA PRO A 171 17.83 3.82 2.24
C PRO A 171 16.45 3.15 2.38
N GLY A 172 15.51 3.77 3.11
CA GLY A 172 14.14 3.30 3.10
C GLY A 172 13.60 3.19 1.67
N ARG A 173 12.58 2.36 1.45
CA ARG A 173 11.99 2.22 0.11
C ARG A 173 11.53 3.58 -0.40
N ILE A 174 12.02 3.97 -1.59
CA ILE A 174 11.68 5.24 -2.21
C ILE A 174 10.51 5.00 -3.15
N VAL A 175 9.51 5.88 -3.09
CA VAL A 175 8.37 5.88 -4.01
C VAL A 175 8.19 7.25 -4.63
N LEU A 176 7.71 7.28 -5.87
CA LEU A 176 7.28 8.49 -6.55
C LEU A 176 5.77 8.64 -6.39
N CYS A 177 5.31 9.88 -6.28
CA CYS A 177 3.89 10.19 -6.17
C CYS A 177 3.53 11.42 -6.99
N ASN A 178 2.50 11.29 -7.82
CA ASN A 178 1.80 12.42 -8.42
C ASN A 178 0.48 12.67 -7.68
N ALA A 179 0.49 13.64 -6.78
CA ALA A 179 -0.69 14.09 -6.06
C ALA A 179 -1.39 15.21 -6.82
N HIS A 180 -2.70 15.09 -7.02
CA HIS A 180 -3.48 16.08 -7.76
C HIS A 180 -4.90 16.21 -7.22
N SER A 181 -5.50 17.37 -7.42
CA SER A 181 -6.88 17.62 -7.06
C SER A 181 -7.82 16.84 -8.00
N GLN A 182 -8.88 16.28 -7.42
CA GLN A 182 -9.96 15.68 -8.19
C GLN A 182 -11.29 16.07 -7.57
N ALA A 183 -12.32 16.28 -8.38
CA ALA A 183 -13.68 16.53 -7.92
C ALA A 183 -14.38 15.22 -7.52
N LYS A 184 -15.14 15.23 -6.42
CA LYS A 184 -15.96 14.07 -6.05
C LYS A 184 -17.03 13.85 -7.12
N LYS A 185 -17.26 12.57 -7.47
CA LYS A 185 -18.20 12.19 -8.53
C LYS A 185 -19.64 12.57 -8.19
N ASP A 186 -20.01 12.41 -6.93
CA ASP A 186 -21.34 12.71 -6.37
C ASP A 186 -21.53 14.19 -6.01
N LYS A 187 -20.43 14.90 -5.73
CA LYS A 187 -20.44 16.31 -5.34
C LYS A 187 -19.26 17.06 -5.98
N PRO A 188 -19.40 17.54 -7.22
CA PRO A 188 -18.29 18.13 -7.97
C PRO A 188 -17.66 19.37 -7.34
N THR A 189 -18.38 20.04 -6.44
CA THR A 189 -17.89 21.18 -5.64
C THR A 189 -16.97 20.77 -4.50
N GLU A 190 -16.98 19.50 -4.10
CA GLU A 190 -16.07 18.94 -3.09
C GLU A 190 -14.84 18.35 -3.79
N ILE A 191 -13.65 18.82 -3.41
CA ILE A 191 -12.37 18.39 -3.97
C ILE A 191 -11.62 17.51 -2.96
N TYR A 192 -10.88 16.52 -3.45
CA TYR A 192 -10.09 15.58 -2.66
C TYR A 192 -8.76 15.29 -3.39
N THR A 193 -7.63 15.08 -2.70
CA THR A 193 -6.29 14.87 -3.34
C THR A 193 -6.00 13.42 -3.72
N ARG A 194 -5.98 13.08 -5.02
CA ARG A 194 -5.63 11.74 -5.51
C ARG A 194 -4.12 11.60 -5.58
N CYS A 195 -3.61 10.47 -5.12
CA CYS A 195 -2.20 10.12 -5.25
C CYS A 195 -2.09 8.97 -6.24
N ASN A 196 -1.31 9.16 -7.31
CA ASN A 196 -0.89 8.08 -8.19
C ASN A 196 0.55 7.75 -7.84
N TRP A 197 0.78 6.52 -7.42
CA TRP A 197 2.08 6.04 -6.97
C TRP A 197 2.81 5.35 -8.13
N SER A 198 4.13 5.49 -8.15
CA SER A 198 4.99 4.69 -9.02
C SER A 198 6.28 4.36 -8.28
N GLN A 199 6.93 3.28 -8.71
CA GLN A 199 8.23 2.91 -8.19
C GLN A 199 9.24 4.02 -8.49
N ALA A 200 10.20 4.23 -7.59
CA ALA A 200 11.37 5.04 -7.86
C ALA A 200 12.46 4.14 -8.48
N GLU A 201 12.99 4.56 -9.64
CA GLU A 201 14.18 3.95 -10.27
C GLU A 201 15.40 3.96 -9.36
#